data_AF-A0A7S4KGN6-F1
#
_entry.id   AF-A0A7S4KGN6-F1
#
_cell.length_a   1.000
_cell.length_b   1.000
_cell.length_c   1.000
_cell.angle_alpha   90.00
_cell.angle_beta   90.00
_cell.angle_gamma   90.00
#
_symmetry.space_group_name_H-M   'P 1'
#
loop_
_entity.id
_entity.type
_entity.pdbx_description
1 polymer ?
#
loop_
_entity_poly.entity_id
_entity_poly.type
_entity_poly.pdbx_seq_one_letter_code
_entity_poly.pdbx_strand_id
1 'polypeptide(L)'
;MAHLVNWPGIPPTSVLIPRDYEESHYIKFHTQFPVDLNGAIDEDIYQNTIETINQILHQADEYNLFTFLEGLVACSTFWTIYLCYGSTHARIKRQLDEFLENENTKNYNANGYHINCPLKNGLLFIEISRY
;
A
#
# COMPACT_ATOMS: atom_id res chain seq x y z
N MET A 1 -5.90 -0.63 -21.53
CA MET A 1 -4.49 -0.67 -21.96
C MET A 1 -3.67 0.00 -20.88
N ALA A 2 -3.18 -0.78 -19.90
CA ALA A 2 -2.22 -0.27 -18.93
C ALA A 2 -0.92 -0.02 -19.71
N HIS A 3 -0.73 1.23 -20.14
CA HIS A 3 0.53 1.64 -20.74
C HIS A 3 1.60 1.39 -19.69
N LEU A 4 2.52 0.47 -19.99
CA LEU A 4 3.75 0.26 -19.24
C LEU A 4 4.51 1.59 -19.24
N VAL A 5 4.26 2.41 -18.22
CA VAL A 5 5.12 3.53 -17.89
C VAL A 5 6.43 2.90 -17.50
N ASN A 6 7.40 2.96 -18.42
CA ASN A 6 8.72 2.39 -18.22
C ASN A 6 9.46 3.29 -17.23
N TRP A 7 9.18 3.07 -15.94
CA TRP A 7 9.75 3.86 -14.85
C TRP A 7 11.23 3.48 -14.69
N PRO A 8 12.15 4.45 -14.68
CA PRO A 8 13.57 4.16 -14.62
C PRO A 8 13.91 3.36 -13.36
N GLY A 9 14.55 2.21 -13.53
CA GLY A 9 14.97 1.33 -12.43
C GLY A 9 13.99 0.21 -12.06
N ILE A 10 12.85 0.10 -12.75
CA ILE A 10 11.92 -1.03 -12.58
C ILE A 10 12.20 -2.11 -13.63
N PRO A 11 12.25 -3.40 -13.25
CA PRO A 11 12.38 -4.48 -14.22
C PRO A 11 11.16 -4.51 -15.18
N PRO A 12 11.36 -4.77 -16.48
CA PRO A 12 10.26 -4.84 -17.45
C PRO A 12 9.29 -6.00 -17.20
N THR A 13 9.67 -6.95 -16.34
CA THR A 13 8.84 -8.07 -15.89
C THR A 13 7.96 -7.75 -14.69
N SER A 14 8.10 -6.55 -14.10
CA SER A 14 7.25 -6.10 -13.01
C SER A 14 5.90 -5.60 -13.53
N VAL A 15 4.83 -5.94 -12.82
CA VAL A 15 3.49 -5.40 -13.07
C VAL A 15 3.29 -4.15 -12.21
N LEU A 16 2.85 -3.07 -12.84
CA LEU A 16 2.63 -1.78 -12.17
C LEU A 16 1.13 -1.47 -12.13
N ILE A 17 0.61 -1.29 -10.92
CA ILE A 17 -0.78 -0.93 -10.68
C ILE A 17 -0.81 0.54 -10.30
N PRO A 18 -1.28 1.44 -11.18
CA PRO A 18 -1.24 2.86 -10.91
C PRO A 18 -2.19 3.24 -9.77
N ARG A 19 -1.83 4.30 -9.06
CA ARG A 19 -2.76 5.00 -8.17
C ARG A 19 -3.93 5.55 -8.98
N ASP A 20 -5.12 5.40 -8.43
CA ASP A 20 -6.34 6.00 -8.94
C ASP A 20 -6.48 7.41 -8.34
N TYR A 21 -6.65 8.40 -9.22
CA TYR A 21 -6.76 9.81 -8.88
C TYR A 21 -8.16 10.39 -9.09
N GLU A 22 -9.16 9.56 -9.40
CA GLU A 22 -10.54 10.02 -9.60
C GLU A 22 -11.09 10.72 -8.34
N GLU A 23 -10.73 10.19 -7.16
CA GLU A 23 -11.03 10.80 -5.86
C GLU A 23 -9.75 11.38 -5.24
N SER A 24 -9.50 12.66 -5.50
CA SER A 24 -8.22 13.31 -5.15
C SER A 24 -7.90 13.38 -3.65
N HIS A 25 -8.88 13.14 -2.77
CA HIS A 25 -8.71 13.27 -1.32
C HIS A 25 -8.18 12.00 -0.65
N TYR A 26 -8.28 10.84 -1.29
CA TYR A 26 -7.89 9.56 -0.71
C TYR A 26 -6.79 8.89 -1.54
N ILE A 27 -5.97 8.07 -0.89
CA ILE A 27 -5.03 7.20 -1.58
C ILE A 27 -5.73 5.88 -1.89
N LYS A 28 -6.00 5.61 -3.18
CA LYS A 28 -6.50 4.30 -3.64
C LYS A 28 -5.79 3.85 -4.92
N PHE A 29 -5.71 2.54 -5.12
CA PHE A 29 -5.17 1.90 -6.32
C PHE A 29 -6.29 1.25 -7.13
N HIS A 30 -6.09 1.15 -8.45
CA HIS A 30 -7.03 0.46 -9.33
C HIS A 30 -7.10 -1.03 -9.01
N THR A 31 -8.31 -1.58 -8.92
CA THR A 31 -8.58 -2.99 -8.62
C THR A 31 -8.68 -3.87 -9.86
N GLN A 32 -8.48 -3.31 -11.06
CA GLN A 32 -8.53 -4.08 -12.30
C GLN A 32 -7.45 -5.17 -12.32
N PHE A 33 -7.85 -6.42 -12.61
CA PHE A 33 -6.92 -7.53 -12.69
C PHE A 33 -6.00 -7.41 -13.92
N PRO A 34 -4.67 -7.43 -13.73
CA PRO A 34 -3.71 -7.33 -14.83
C PRO A 34 -3.56 -8.67 -15.55
N VAL A 35 -3.60 -8.63 -16.89
CA VAL A 35 -3.48 -9.83 -17.75
C VAL A 35 -2.14 -10.55 -17.53
N ASP A 36 -1.09 -9.83 -17.15
CA ASP A 36 0.26 -10.37 -16.92
C ASP A 36 0.34 -11.32 -15.70
N LEU A 37 -0.64 -11.25 -14.78
CA LEU A 37 -0.74 -12.16 -13.62
C LEU A 37 -1.66 -13.35 -13.87
N ASN A 38 -2.29 -13.43 -15.04
CA ASN A 38 -3.27 -14.45 -15.36
C ASN A 38 -2.65 -15.86 -15.32
N GLY A 39 -3.30 -16.76 -14.58
CA GLY A 39 -2.84 -18.14 -14.37
C GLY A 39 -1.72 -18.31 -13.34
N ALA A 40 -1.15 -17.23 -12.81
CA ALA A 40 -0.20 -17.30 -11.71
C ALA A 40 -0.81 -16.96 -10.35
N ILE A 41 -1.68 -15.96 -10.30
CA ILE A 41 -2.39 -15.55 -9.09
C ILE A 41 -3.88 -15.54 -9.41
N ASP A 42 -4.69 -16.01 -8.46
CA ASP A 42 -6.14 -16.01 -8.58
C ASP A 42 -6.70 -14.58 -8.54
N GLU A 43 -7.72 -14.32 -9.33
CA GLU A 43 -8.30 -12.97 -9.45
C GLU A 43 -8.91 -12.52 -8.13
N ASP A 44 -9.59 -13.42 -7.42
CA ASP A 44 -10.19 -13.15 -6.11
C ASP A 44 -9.13 -12.78 -5.06
N ILE A 45 -7.99 -13.47 -5.06
CA ILE A 45 -6.87 -13.18 -4.15
C ILE A 45 -6.29 -11.81 -4.47
N TYR A 46 -6.08 -11.51 -5.75
CA TYR A 46 -5.57 -10.21 -6.18
C TYR A 46 -6.51 -9.08 -5.76
N GLN A 47 -7.81 -9.20 -6.06
CA GLN A 47 -8.80 -8.17 -5.73
C GLN A 47 -8.85 -7.93 -4.22
N ASN A 48 -8.94 -9.00 -3.42
CA ASN A 48 -8.93 -8.89 -1.96
C ASN A 48 -7.64 -8.23 -1.44
N THR A 49 -6.49 -8.51 -2.05
CA THR A 49 -5.22 -7.89 -1.68
C THR A 49 -5.24 -6.38 -1.91
N ILE A 50 -5.63 -5.94 -3.12
CA ILE A 50 -5.68 -4.51 -3.47
C ILE A 50 -6.74 -3.78 -2.64
N GLU A 51 -7.91 -4.39 -2.43
CA GLU A 51 -8.96 -3.82 -1.58
C GLU A 51 -8.49 -3.66 -0.13
N THR A 52 -7.80 -4.64 0.43
CA THR A 52 -7.26 -4.55 1.79
C THR A 52 -6.19 -3.46 1.89
N ILE A 53 -5.32 -3.32 0.89
CA ILE A 53 -4.35 -2.20 0.82
C ILE A 53 -5.08 -0.87 0.82
N ASN A 54 -6.09 -0.72 -0.04
CA ASN A 54 -6.90 0.50 -0.12
C ASN A 54 -7.60 0.79 1.22
N GLN A 55 -8.13 -0.21 1.91
CA GLN A 55 -8.75 -0.04 3.23
C GLN A 55 -7.75 0.42 4.29
N ILE A 56 -6.55 -0.16 4.35
CA ILE A 56 -5.50 0.25 5.29
C ILE A 56 -5.09 1.71 5.05
N LEU A 57 -4.96 2.11 3.78
CA LEU A 57 -4.61 3.48 3.41
C LEU A 57 -5.76 4.46 3.67
N HIS A 58 -7.00 4.06 3.42
CA HIS A 58 -8.18 4.86 3.75
C HIS A 58 -8.28 5.12 5.25
N GLN A 59 -8.00 4.13 6.10
CA GLN A 59 -7.93 4.31 7.57
C GLN A 59 -6.86 5.33 7.99
N ALA A 60 -5.82 5.52 7.18
CA ALA A 60 -4.78 6.50 7.42
C ALA A 60 -5.22 7.94 7.10
N ASP A 61 -6.05 8.08 6.06
CA ASP A 61 -6.58 9.36 5.60
C ASP A 61 -7.85 9.79 6.36
N GLU A 62 -8.55 8.86 7.02
CA GLU A 62 -9.66 9.17 7.91
C GLU A 62 -9.19 9.91 9.16
N TYR A 63 -9.39 11.23 9.15
CA TYR A 63 -9.22 12.07 10.35
C TYR A 63 -10.26 11.71 11.40
N ASN A 64 -9.89 10.82 12.32
CA ASN A 64 -10.71 10.50 13.48
C ASN A 64 -10.48 11.53 14.61
N LEU A 65 -11.45 11.70 15.51
CA LEU A 65 -11.32 12.52 16.73
C LEU A 65 -10.05 12.19 17.53
N PHE A 66 -9.58 10.94 17.45
CA PHE A 66 -8.33 10.50 18.03
C PHE A 66 -7.09 11.22 17.47
N THR A 67 -7.03 11.49 16.16
CA THR A 67 -5.90 12.20 15.54
C THR A 67 -5.86 13.67 15.99
N PHE A 68 -7.04 14.28 16.18
CA PHE A 68 -7.12 15.63 16.76
C PHE A 68 -6.64 15.65 18.22
N LEU A 69 -7.07 14.69 19.04
CA LEU A 69 -6.62 14.55 20.42
C LEU A 69 -5.13 14.22 20.50
N GLU A 70 -4.61 13.38 19.61
CA GLU A 70 -3.18 13.08 19.46
C GLU A 70 -2.39 14.38 19.21
N GLY A 71 -2.89 15.26 18.32
CA GLY A 71 -2.30 16.57 18.09
C GLY A 71 -2.28 17.47 19.33
N LEU A 72 -3.37 17.50 20.10
CA LEU A 72 -3.44 18.27 21.36
C LEU A 72 -2.50 17.72 22.45
N VAL A 73 -2.42 16.39 22.58
CA VAL A 73 -1.50 15.71 23.51
C VAL A 73 -0.06 15.93 23.09
N ALA A 74 0.25 15.85 21.79
CA ALA A 74 1.57 16.16 21.26
C ALA A 74 1.97 17.60 21.59
N CYS A 75 1.09 18.59 21.36
CA CYS A 75 1.37 19.97 21.76
C CYS A 75 1.57 20.13 23.27
N SER A 76 0.72 19.49 24.09
CA SER A 76 0.81 19.55 25.56
C SER A 76 2.09 18.91 26.11
N THR A 77 2.63 17.92 25.39
CA THR A 77 3.84 17.18 25.77
C THR A 77 5.08 17.64 25.01
N PHE A 78 5.02 18.75 24.27
CA PHE A 78 6.12 19.22 23.42
C PHE A 78 6.67 18.11 22.49
N TRP A 79 5.78 17.32 21.89
CA TRP A 79 6.07 16.23 20.95
C TRP A 79 6.83 15.04 21.55
N THR A 80 7.13 15.06 22.85
CA THR A 80 7.85 13.96 23.54
C THR A 80 7.06 12.66 23.58
N ILE A 81 5.72 12.72 23.49
CA ILE A 81 4.86 11.54 23.44
C ILE A 81 5.20 10.59 22.27
N TYR A 82 5.70 11.13 21.15
CA TYR A 82 6.08 10.32 20.00
C TYR A 82 7.34 9.47 20.24
N LEU A 83 8.16 9.80 21.25
CA LEU A 83 9.26 8.93 21.68
C LEU A 83 8.74 7.66 22.37
N CYS A 84 7.55 7.71 22.95
CA CYS A 84 6.96 6.58 23.69
C CYS A 84 6.01 5.74 22.83
N TYR A 85 5.22 6.35 21.94
CA TYR A 85 4.15 5.66 21.20
C TYR A 85 4.34 5.60 19.68
N GLY A 86 5.27 6.39 19.12
CA GLY A 86 5.37 6.61 17.67
C GLY A 86 4.15 7.36 17.10
N SER A 87 4.26 7.88 15.89
CA SER A 87 3.15 8.60 15.24
C SER A 87 2.11 7.63 14.64
N THR A 88 0.86 8.08 14.50
CA THR A 88 -0.19 7.34 13.77
C THR A 88 0.26 6.89 12.37
N HIS A 89 0.99 7.73 11.62
CA HIS A 89 1.56 7.33 10.33
C HIS A 89 2.55 6.16 10.43
N ALA A 90 3.36 6.10 11.49
CA ALA A 90 4.28 4.99 11.70
C ALA A 90 3.52 3.68 11.99
N ARG A 91 2.35 3.76 12.62
CA ARG A 91 1.48 2.59 12.89
C ARG A 91 0.84 2.07 11.61
N ILE A 92 0.26 2.95 10.79
CA ILE A 92 -0.31 2.58 9.48
C ILE A 92 0.77 1.95 8.59
N LYS A 93 1.96 2.57 8.52
CA LYS A 93 3.07 2.01 7.76
C LYS A 93 3.39 0.59 8.22
N ARG A 94 3.49 0.37 9.53
CA ARG A 94 3.76 -0.96 10.10
C ARG A 94 2.65 -1.96 9.74
N GLN A 95 1.38 -1.56 9.85
CA GLN A 95 0.24 -2.40 9.51
C GLN A 95 0.26 -2.79 8.03
N LEU A 96 0.61 -1.87 7.13
CA LEU A 96 0.74 -2.17 5.71
C LEU A 96 1.93 -3.09 5.43
N ASP A 97 3.10 -2.83 6.03
CA ASP A 97 4.29 -3.67 5.86
C ASP A 97 4.03 -5.11 6.35
N GLU A 98 3.41 -5.28 7.52
CA GLU A 98 3.02 -6.59 8.08
C GLU A 98 2.01 -7.33 7.18
N PHE A 99 1.00 -6.62 6.67
CA PHE A 99 0.03 -7.19 5.74
C PHE A 99 0.69 -7.68 4.45
N LEU A 100 1.54 -6.84 3.84
CA LEU A 100 2.24 -7.19 2.60
C LEU A 100 3.20 -8.36 2.79
N GLU A 101 3.91 -8.44 3.91
CA GLU A 101 4.79 -9.56 4.22
C GLU A 101 4.01 -10.88 4.34
N ASN A 102 2.86 -10.85 5.01
CA ASN A 102 1.99 -12.00 5.16
C ASN A 102 1.38 -12.45 3.81
N GLU A 103 0.84 -11.51 3.03
CA GLU A 103 0.29 -11.81 1.69
C GLU A 103 1.37 -12.33 0.74
N ASN A 104 2.56 -11.71 0.75
CA ASN A 104 3.67 -12.17 -0.07
C ASN A 104 4.06 -13.60 0.29
N THR A 105 4.19 -13.91 1.58
CA THR A 105 4.56 -15.25 2.04
C THR A 105 3.51 -16.29 1.69
N LYS A 106 2.23 -15.93 1.78
CA LYS A 106 1.11 -16.86 1.60
C LYS A 106 0.76 -17.11 0.13
N ASN A 107 0.72 -16.06 -0.69
CA ASN A 107 0.07 -16.10 -2.01
C ASN A 107 1.00 -15.74 -3.18
N TYR A 108 1.96 -14.82 -3.00
CA TYR A 108 2.75 -14.29 -4.12
C TYR A 108 4.10 -15.00 -4.30
N ASN A 109 4.86 -15.18 -3.21
CA ASN A 109 6.21 -15.76 -3.26
C ASN A 109 6.21 -17.20 -3.79
N ALA A 110 5.16 -17.98 -3.46
CA ALA A 110 4.99 -19.35 -3.97
C ALA A 110 4.87 -19.41 -5.50
N ASN A 111 4.35 -18.34 -6.11
CA ASN A 111 4.15 -18.21 -7.55
C ASN A 111 5.27 -17.39 -8.23
N GLY A 112 6.35 -17.06 -7.51
CA GLY A 112 7.49 -16.28 -8.03
C GLY A 112 7.21 -14.78 -8.15
N TYR A 113 6.22 -14.25 -7.45
CA TYR A 113 5.89 -12.82 -7.43
C TYR A 113 6.13 -12.22 -6.04
N HIS A 114 6.30 -10.90 -6.02
CA HIS A 114 6.45 -10.15 -4.78
C HIS A 114 5.91 -8.75 -4.91
N ILE A 115 5.00 -8.39 -4.01
CA ILE A 115 4.48 -7.04 -3.90
C ILE A 115 5.47 -6.19 -3.14
N ASN A 116 5.98 -5.15 -3.79
CA ASN A 116 6.79 -4.11 -3.16
C ASN A 116 5.89 -3.10 -2.45
N CYS A 117 6.31 -2.69 -1.25
CA CYS A 117 5.61 -1.68 -0.48
C CYS A 117 5.49 -0.34 -1.26
N PRO A 118 4.27 0.15 -1.50
CA PRO A 118 4.04 1.36 -2.30
C PRO A 118 4.54 2.63 -1.60
N LEU A 119 4.82 2.62 -0.29
CA LEU A 119 5.43 3.77 0.37
C LEU A 119 6.83 4.11 -0.20
N LYS A 120 7.54 3.11 -0.74
CA LYS A 120 8.89 3.31 -1.29
C LYS A 120 8.91 4.19 -2.54
N ASN A 121 7.80 4.23 -3.29
CA ASN A 121 7.65 5.07 -4.48
C ASN A 121 6.72 6.27 -4.26
N GLY A 122 6.41 6.61 -3.01
CA GLY A 122 5.51 7.73 -2.70
C GLY A 122 4.04 7.44 -3.03
N LEU A 123 3.62 6.16 -3.02
CA LEU A 123 2.25 5.72 -3.26
C LEU A 123 1.75 6.01 -4.68
N LEU A 124 2.67 6.12 -5.64
CA LEU A 124 2.33 6.40 -7.04
C LEU A 124 1.78 5.17 -7.76
N PHE A 125 2.25 3.99 -7.37
CA PHE A 125 1.82 2.70 -7.92
C PHE A 125 2.13 1.57 -6.93
N ILE A 126 1.51 0.42 -7.10
CA ILE A 126 1.95 -0.84 -6.50
C ILE A 126 2.80 -1.56 -7.55
N GLU A 127 4.01 -1.97 -7.17
CA GLU A 127 4.86 -2.80 -8.02
C GLU A 127 4.78 -4.25 -7.56
N ILE A 128 4.47 -5.14 -8.50
CA ILE A 128 4.55 -6.59 -8.31
C ILE A 128 5.71 -7.08 -9.15
N SER A 129 6.85 -7.32 -8.50
CA SER A 129 8.06 -7.81 -9.13
C SER A 129 8.00 -9.32 -9.30
N ARG A 130 8.54 -9.83 -10.41
CA ARG A 130 8.74 -11.25 -10.64
C ARG A 130 10.19 -11.63 -10.33
N TYR A 131 10.39 -12.72 -9.58
CA TYR A 131 11.70 -13.32 -9.29
C TYR A 131 12.11 -14.38 -10.32
#